data_AF-A0A0B7BU08-F1
#
_entry.id   AF-A0A0B7BU08-F1
#
_cell.length_a   1.000
_cell.length_b   1.000
_cell.length_c   1.000
_cell.angle_alpha   90.00
_cell.angle_beta   90.00
_cell.angle_gamma   90.00
#
_symmetry.space_group_name_H-M   'P 1'
#
loop_
_entity.id
_entity.type
_entity.pdbx_description
1 polymer ?
#
loop_
_entity_poly.entity_id
_entity_poly.type
_entity_poly.pdbx_seq_one_letter_code
_entity_poly.pdbx_strand_id
1 'polypeptide(L)'
;MQDIQIHSVRKLLMITATFLTLTVATNAKTVVFFPPPSTSYIVYHTNVAGELTSMGHDVWICVPHFLISKDLVKDKSVKVLEYGEYLGDLETKIFRNTKMASKFWDKDYAIEPVTFYYYAAEFTKAAHEILSDKSFLNTLRALKPDLFVIESIPFNVNMVVLPYMLDVPFALIGTFHDVALSRVPFSVVAPYFPDDKLSDKMSFVQRLQNFVFYIIQISFDLFYDSNLVTKFAPHKPYKSLNDLAATAEIFIAEVDHILDYPRSMLPNTKLIGGSSASPVKPLVGDFKKFVDQSKRGIIVVSFGGHVMSIPQTIASKLLSAFQQLDLDVVWRVNITSPDPSRIMTSKWIPQNDLLGHEKTKLFISHCGKNGQYEALYH
;
A
#
# COMPACT_ATOMS: atom_id res chain seq x y z
N MET A 1 29.22 -0.25 -57.70
CA MET A 1 29.11 -1.40 -56.76
C MET A 1 28.88 -0.97 -55.31
N GLN A 2 29.45 0.16 -54.83
CA GLN A 2 29.23 0.64 -53.46
C GLN A 2 27.80 1.12 -53.14
N ASP A 3 27.12 1.82 -54.06
CA ASP A 3 25.78 2.37 -53.78
C ASP A 3 24.68 1.31 -53.63
N ILE A 4 24.85 0.15 -54.29
CA ILE A 4 23.90 -0.97 -54.20
C ILE A 4 23.96 -1.61 -52.80
N GLN A 5 25.15 -1.68 -52.18
CA GLN A 5 25.31 -2.22 -50.83
C GLN A 5 24.72 -1.29 -49.75
N ILE A 6 24.86 0.02 -49.89
CA ILE A 6 24.31 0.98 -48.92
C ILE A 6 22.77 0.96 -48.94
N HIS A 7 22.18 0.84 -50.13
CA HIS A 7 20.73 0.76 -50.28
C HIS A 7 20.14 -0.55 -49.72
N SER A 8 20.83 -1.68 -49.88
CA SER A 8 20.42 -2.95 -49.29
C SER A 8 20.51 -2.95 -47.76
N VAL A 9 21.56 -2.34 -47.20
CA VAL A 9 21.73 -2.24 -45.73
C VAL A 9 20.68 -1.32 -45.11
N ARG A 10 20.33 -0.20 -45.76
CA ARG A 10 19.26 0.68 -45.29
C ARG A 10 17.88 0.02 -45.35
N LYS A 11 17.58 -0.75 -46.41
CA LYS A 11 16.34 -1.53 -46.47
C LYS A 11 16.30 -2.60 -45.38
N LEU A 12 17.41 -3.29 -45.14
CA LEU A 12 17.49 -4.28 -44.06
C LEU A 12 17.27 -3.62 -42.71
N LEU A 13 17.95 -2.50 -42.40
CA LEU A 13 17.77 -1.75 -41.15
C LEU A 13 16.35 -1.22 -40.97
N MET A 14 15.71 -0.72 -42.04
CA MET A 14 14.31 -0.29 -41.98
C MET A 14 13.37 -1.47 -41.77
N ILE A 15 13.59 -2.62 -42.42
CA ILE A 15 12.82 -3.84 -42.19
C ILE A 15 13.00 -4.33 -40.76
N THR A 16 14.22 -4.38 -40.23
CA THR A 16 14.50 -4.78 -38.84
C THR A 16 13.88 -3.79 -37.86
N ALA A 17 13.97 -2.48 -38.10
CA ALA A 17 13.32 -1.46 -37.27
C ALA A 17 11.79 -1.59 -37.34
N THR A 18 11.24 -1.88 -38.52
CA THR A 18 9.80 -2.09 -38.72
C THR A 18 9.32 -3.36 -38.02
N PHE A 19 10.11 -4.45 -38.02
CA PHE A 19 9.87 -5.67 -37.24
C PHE A 19 10.11 -5.49 -35.73
N LEU A 20 10.95 -4.54 -35.31
CA LEU A 20 11.10 -4.15 -33.91
C LEU A 20 9.92 -3.28 -33.43
N THR A 21 9.29 -2.52 -34.33
CA THR A 21 8.11 -1.69 -34.01
C THR A 21 6.77 -2.42 -34.19
N LEU A 22 6.71 -3.41 -35.09
CA LEU A 22 5.56 -4.28 -35.27
C LEU A 22 5.81 -5.54 -34.46
N THR A 23 5.06 -5.69 -33.37
CA THR A 23 5.00 -6.88 -32.49
C THR A 23 5.99 -6.94 -31.33
N VAL A 24 5.90 -5.98 -30.41
CA VAL A 24 5.58 -6.41 -29.04
C VAL A 24 4.09 -6.18 -28.82
N ALA A 25 3.26 -6.94 -29.53
CA ALA A 25 1.90 -7.16 -29.09
C ALA A 25 2.03 -8.07 -27.87
N THR A 26 2.32 -7.48 -26.72
CA THR A 26 2.25 -8.23 -25.46
C THR A 26 0.81 -8.70 -25.32
N ASN A 27 0.58 -10.01 -25.39
CA ASN A 27 -0.72 -10.54 -25.01
C ASN A 27 -1.02 -10.06 -23.59
N ALA A 28 -2.28 -9.63 -23.39
CA ALA A 28 -2.82 -9.34 -22.07
C ALA A 28 -2.44 -10.49 -21.12
N LYS A 29 -1.69 -10.16 -20.08
CA LYS A 29 -1.30 -11.10 -19.03
C LYS A 29 -2.37 -11.14 -17.95
N THR A 30 -2.66 -12.33 -17.42
CA THR A 30 -3.52 -12.46 -16.25
C THR A 30 -2.71 -12.18 -15.00
N VAL A 31 -2.99 -11.06 -14.32
CA VAL A 31 -2.27 -10.62 -13.13
C VAL A 31 -3.17 -10.72 -11.90
N VAL A 32 -2.72 -11.42 -10.86
CA VAL A 32 -3.49 -11.61 -9.62
C VAL A 32 -2.83 -10.88 -8.46
N PHE A 33 -3.48 -9.85 -7.95
CA PHE A 33 -3.07 -9.12 -6.75
C PHE A 33 -3.54 -9.85 -5.50
N PHE A 34 -2.63 -10.04 -4.54
CA PHE A 34 -2.91 -10.61 -3.22
C PHE A 34 -2.50 -9.62 -2.11
N PRO A 35 -3.32 -8.58 -1.86
CA PRO A 35 -3.12 -7.72 -0.70
C PRO A 35 -3.38 -8.47 0.60
N PRO A 36 -2.82 -8.02 1.73
CA PRO A 36 -3.21 -8.52 3.04
C PRO A 36 -4.70 -8.24 3.28
N PRO A 37 -5.37 -9.05 4.13
CA PRO A 37 -6.76 -8.84 4.54
C PRO A 37 -6.93 -7.58 5.43
N SER A 38 -6.71 -6.39 4.85
CA SER A 38 -6.87 -5.09 5.50
C SER A 38 -7.28 -4.02 4.49
N THR A 39 -8.14 -3.11 4.93
CA THR A 39 -8.78 -2.07 4.12
C THR A 39 -7.77 -1.17 3.42
N SER A 40 -6.78 -0.64 4.14
CA SER A 40 -5.82 0.33 3.58
C SER A 40 -4.95 -0.26 2.48
N TYR A 41 -4.60 -1.54 2.61
CA TYR A 41 -3.75 -2.25 1.66
C TYR A 41 -4.47 -2.56 0.35
N ILE A 42 -5.74 -2.99 0.43
CA ILE A 42 -6.57 -3.23 -0.75
C ILE A 42 -6.76 -1.96 -1.58
N VAL A 43 -6.93 -0.80 -0.92
CA VAL A 43 -7.14 0.48 -1.61
C VAL A 43 -5.96 0.80 -2.53
N TYR A 44 -4.73 0.75 -2.04
CA TYR A 44 -3.59 1.12 -2.88
C TYR A 44 -3.23 0.03 -3.91
N HIS A 45 -3.41 -1.26 -3.58
CA HIS A 45 -3.28 -2.34 -4.56
C HIS A 45 -4.26 -2.17 -5.72
N THR A 46 -5.49 -1.74 -5.43
CA THR A 46 -6.51 -1.47 -6.45
C THR A 46 -6.06 -0.37 -7.41
N ASN A 47 -5.38 0.67 -6.92
CA ASN A 47 -4.93 1.77 -7.77
C ASN A 47 -3.89 1.30 -8.79
N VAL A 48 -2.95 0.44 -8.35
CA VAL A 48 -1.96 -0.18 -9.25
C VAL A 48 -2.60 -1.21 -10.18
N ALA A 49 -3.56 -1.98 -9.68
CA ALA A 49 -4.33 -2.94 -10.46
C ALA A 49 -5.11 -2.26 -11.61
N GLY A 50 -5.78 -1.13 -11.33
CA GLY A 50 -6.50 -0.35 -12.34
C GLY A 50 -5.59 0.15 -13.46
N GLU A 51 -4.37 0.58 -13.12
CA GLU A 51 -3.38 0.99 -14.12
C GLU A 51 -2.89 -0.18 -14.98
N LEU A 52 -2.71 -1.38 -14.42
CA LEU A 52 -2.42 -2.55 -15.24
C LEU A 52 -3.59 -2.92 -16.16
N THR A 53 -4.83 -2.75 -15.72
CA THR A 53 -5.99 -2.93 -16.60
C THR A 53 -6.03 -1.89 -17.71
N SER A 54 -5.65 -0.64 -17.44
CA SER A 54 -5.57 0.44 -18.44
C SER A 54 -4.53 0.13 -19.54
N MET A 55 -3.49 -0.63 -19.19
CA MET A 55 -2.49 -1.18 -20.11
C MET A 55 -2.95 -2.45 -20.86
N GLY A 56 -4.17 -2.92 -20.61
CA GLY A 56 -4.80 -4.05 -21.31
C GLY A 56 -4.59 -5.41 -20.65
N HIS A 57 -4.09 -5.49 -19.42
CA HIS A 57 -3.97 -6.76 -18.68
C HIS A 57 -5.31 -7.27 -18.15
N ASP A 58 -5.42 -8.59 -17.96
CA ASP A 58 -6.56 -9.21 -17.27
C ASP A 58 -6.29 -9.26 -15.76
N VAL A 59 -6.76 -8.24 -15.03
CA VAL A 59 -6.36 -8.04 -13.63
C VAL A 59 -7.44 -8.53 -12.67
N TRP A 60 -7.01 -9.37 -11.72
CA TRP A 60 -7.81 -9.86 -10.61
C TRP A 60 -7.21 -9.37 -9.28
N ILE A 61 -8.05 -9.03 -8.32
CA ILE A 61 -7.63 -8.70 -6.96
C ILE A 61 -8.37 -9.57 -5.94
N CYS A 62 -7.60 -10.24 -5.09
CA CYS A 62 -8.13 -11.05 -4.01
C CYS A 62 -8.64 -10.15 -2.88
N VAL A 63 -9.92 -10.27 -2.55
CA VAL A 63 -10.57 -9.50 -1.47
C VAL A 63 -11.19 -10.46 -0.46
N PRO A 64 -10.85 -10.37 0.84
CA PRO A 64 -11.44 -11.26 1.83
C PRO A 64 -12.93 -10.91 2.01
N HIS A 65 -13.75 -11.93 2.30
CA HIS A 65 -15.21 -11.85 2.40
C HIS A 65 -15.69 -10.65 3.23
N PHE A 66 -15.09 -10.42 4.40
CA PHE A 66 -15.46 -9.34 5.32
C PHE A 66 -15.22 -7.91 4.78
N LEU A 67 -14.48 -7.76 3.67
CA LEU A 67 -14.22 -6.48 3.01
C LEU A 67 -14.99 -6.27 1.70
N ILE A 68 -15.70 -7.28 1.20
CA ILE A 68 -16.49 -7.19 -0.05
C ILE A 68 -17.54 -6.09 0.06
N SER A 69 -18.26 -6.03 1.18
CA SER A 69 -19.32 -5.04 1.41
C SER A 69 -18.83 -3.59 1.48
N LYS A 70 -17.53 -3.36 1.66
CA LYS A 70 -16.94 -2.02 1.66
C LYS A 70 -16.73 -1.45 0.25
N ASP A 71 -16.89 -2.26 -0.80
CA ASP A 71 -16.72 -1.85 -2.21
C ASP A 71 -15.40 -1.08 -2.42
N LEU A 72 -14.28 -1.63 -1.92
CA LEU A 72 -12.98 -0.94 -1.99
C LEU A 72 -12.42 -0.87 -3.42
N VAL A 73 -12.82 -1.82 -4.28
CA VAL A 73 -12.42 -1.89 -5.68
C VAL A 73 -13.35 -1.01 -6.53
N LYS A 74 -12.95 0.26 -6.68
CA LYS A 74 -13.78 1.27 -7.37
C LYS A 74 -13.71 1.16 -8.89
N ASP A 75 -12.54 0.81 -9.44
CA ASP A 75 -12.39 0.54 -10.86
C ASP A 75 -13.06 -0.79 -11.21
N LYS A 76 -14.11 -0.75 -12.02
CA LYS A 76 -14.90 -1.92 -12.41
C LYS A 76 -14.24 -2.78 -13.48
N SER A 77 -13.13 -2.31 -14.06
CA SER A 77 -12.30 -3.10 -14.97
C SER A 77 -11.43 -4.12 -14.21
N VAL A 78 -11.12 -3.85 -12.93
CA VAL A 78 -10.43 -4.79 -12.03
C VAL A 78 -11.43 -5.82 -11.50
N LYS A 79 -11.15 -7.12 -11.73
CA LYS A 79 -12.03 -8.21 -11.33
C LYS A 79 -11.79 -8.58 -9.86
N VAL A 80 -12.85 -8.69 -9.08
CA VAL A 80 -12.75 -9.09 -7.67
C VAL A 80 -12.82 -10.60 -7.56
N LEU A 81 -11.86 -11.18 -6.84
CA LEU A 81 -11.87 -12.58 -6.44
C LEU A 81 -12.06 -12.67 -4.93
N GLU A 82 -13.26 -13.08 -4.52
CA GLU A 82 -13.63 -13.22 -3.12
C GLU A 82 -13.01 -14.47 -2.49
N TYR A 83 -12.54 -14.37 -1.23
CA TYR A 83 -12.01 -15.51 -0.47
C TYR A 83 -12.20 -15.37 1.04
N GLY A 84 -11.91 -16.42 1.81
CA GLY A 84 -11.62 -16.28 3.23
C GLY A 84 -12.82 -15.96 4.14
N GLU A 85 -14.00 -16.50 3.87
CA GLU A 85 -15.16 -16.38 4.78
C GLU A 85 -14.82 -16.82 6.23
N TYR A 86 -14.00 -17.86 6.36
CA TYR A 86 -13.50 -18.38 7.65
C TYR A 86 -12.58 -17.42 8.43
N LEU A 87 -12.04 -16.37 7.81
CA LEU A 87 -11.17 -15.41 8.49
C LEU A 87 -11.95 -14.52 9.47
N GLY A 88 -13.27 -14.38 9.28
CA GLY A 88 -14.08 -13.39 9.97
C GLY A 88 -13.58 -11.96 9.72
N ASP A 89 -13.99 -10.99 10.55
CA ASP A 89 -13.46 -9.62 10.50
C ASP A 89 -12.10 -9.55 11.21
N LEU A 90 -11.08 -10.08 10.53
CA LEU A 90 -9.70 -10.14 11.01
C LEU A 90 -9.14 -8.75 11.32
N GLU A 91 -9.44 -7.76 10.48
CA GLU A 91 -9.01 -6.38 10.68
C GLU A 91 -9.54 -5.83 12.00
N THR A 92 -10.86 -5.87 12.22
CA THR A 92 -11.46 -5.37 13.47
C THR A 92 -10.94 -6.15 14.68
N LYS A 93 -10.75 -7.47 14.56
CA LYS A 93 -10.17 -8.30 15.63
C LYS A 93 -8.79 -7.80 16.03
N ILE A 94 -7.92 -7.53 15.07
CA ILE A 94 -6.56 -7.04 15.30
C ILE A 94 -6.59 -5.64 15.93
N PHE A 95 -7.34 -4.69 15.37
CA PHE A 95 -7.42 -3.34 15.91
C PHE A 95 -7.99 -3.30 17.34
N ARG A 96 -9.01 -4.12 17.62
CA ARG A 96 -9.61 -4.20 18.95
C ARG A 96 -8.62 -4.75 19.99
N ASN A 97 -7.91 -5.83 19.65
CA ASN A 97 -7.06 -6.52 20.61
C ASN A 97 -5.73 -5.80 20.84
N THR A 98 -5.23 -5.05 19.85
CA THR A 98 -4.01 -4.24 19.99
C THR A 98 -4.26 -2.86 20.60
N LYS A 99 -5.53 -2.43 20.67
CA LYS A 99 -5.94 -1.12 21.17
C LYS A 99 -5.23 0.05 20.47
N MET A 100 -4.86 -0.13 19.21
CA MET A 100 -4.03 0.81 18.46
C MET A 100 -4.64 2.22 18.40
N ALA A 101 -5.96 2.31 18.20
CA ALA A 101 -6.65 3.59 18.13
C ALA A 101 -6.64 4.35 19.47
N SER A 102 -6.80 3.67 20.62
CA SER A 102 -6.74 4.35 21.91
C SER A 102 -5.31 4.76 22.25
N LYS A 103 -4.33 3.87 21.98
CA LYS A 103 -2.90 4.16 22.17
C LYS A 103 -2.43 5.40 21.39
N PHE A 104 -2.90 5.55 20.16
CA PHE A 104 -2.64 6.76 19.36
C PHE A 104 -3.05 8.03 20.11
N TRP A 105 -4.24 8.06 20.70
CA TRP A 105 -4.73 9.23 21.45
C TRP A 105 -4.08 9.40 22.83
N ASP A 106 -3.71 8.30 23.47
CA ASP A 106 -3.01 8.30 24.76
C ASP A 106 -1.53 8.67 24.62
N LYS A 107 -1.06 8.93 23.38
CA LYS A 107 0.35 9.19 23.03
C LYS A 107 1.29 8.04 23.42
N ASP A 108 0.74 6.84 23.50
CA ASP A 108 1.49 5.62 23.74
C ASP A 108 1.95 5.04 22.40
N TYR A 109 3.01 5.64 21.85
CA TYR A 109 3.62 5.24 20.59
C TYR A 109 4.73 4.19 20.79
N ALA A 110 4.85 3.60 22.00
CA ALA A 110 5.80 2.54 22.20
C ALA A 110 5.45 1.39 21.25
N ILE A 111 6.42 0.98 20.44
CA ILE A 111 6.42 -0.27 19.68
C ILE A 111 6.38 -1.39 20.73
N GLU A 112 5.20 -1.73 21.23
CA GLU A 112 5.06 -2.82 22.17
C GLU A 112 5.31 -4.13 21.41
N PRO A 113 6.33 -4.92 21.80
CA PRO A 113 6.57 -6.22 21.18
C PRO A 113 5.32 -7.12 21.17
N VAL A 114 4.44 -6.94 22.15
CA VAL A 114 3.14 -7.64 22.25
C VAL A 114 2.22 -7.31 21.08
N THR A 115 2.20 -6.06 20.60
CA THR A 115 1.36 -5.66 19.46
C THR A 115 1.85 -6.32 18.17
N PHE A 116 3.17 -6.28 17.92
CA PHE A 116 3.78 -6.93 16.77
C PHE A 116 3.63 -8.45 16.81
N TYR A 117 3.82 -9.06 17.97
CA TYR A 117 3.58 -10.48 18.17
C TYR A 117 2.13 -10.88 17.88
N TYR A 118 1.17 -10.07 18.33
CA TYR A 118 -0.24 -10.33 18.06
C TYR A 118 -0.57 -10.23 16.56
N TYR A 119 -0.04 -9.21 15.87
CA TYR A 119 -0.14 -9.09 14.41
C TYR A 119 0.48 -10.32 13.74
N ALA A 120 1.69 -10.71 14.11
CA ALA A 120 2.38 -11.86 13.54
C ALA A 120 1.58 -13.14 13.72
N ALA A 121 1.09 -13.41 14.92
CA ALA A 121 0.30 -14.60 15.22
C ALA A 121 -0.99 -14.67 14.38
N GLU A 122 -1.74 -13.56 14.27
CA GLU A 122 -2.99 -13.53 13.52
C GLU A 122 -2.78 -13.64 12.00
N PHE A 123 -1.75 -12.97 11.45
CA PHE A 123 -1.45 -13.06 10.02
C PHE A 123 -0.82 -14.40 9.62
N THR A 124 0.04 -14.98 10.45
CA THR A 124 0.55 -16.35 10.25
C THR A 124 -0.58 -17.37 10.29
N LYS A 125 -1.50 -17.22 11.25
CA LYS A 125 -2.72 -18.06 11.29
C LYS A 125 -3.55 -17.90 10.01
N ALA A 126 -3.81 -16.65 9.58
CA ALA A 126 -4.56 -16.38 8.36
C ALA A 126 -3.88 -17.01 7.12
N ALA A 127 -2.56 -16.90 7.00
CA ALA A 127 -1.80 -17.54 5.92
C ALA A 127 -2.01 -19.06 5.90
N HIS A 128 -1.99 -19.72 7.06
CA HIS A 128 -2.30 -21.15 7.13
C HIS A 128 -3.72 -21.49 6.71
N GLU A 129 -4.72 -20.71 7.12
CA GLU A 129 -6.12 -20.94 6.76
C GLU A 129 -6.33 -20.74 5.26
N ILE A 130 -5.76 -19.67 4.68
CA ILE A 130 -5.81 -19.36 3.25
C ILE A 130 -5.14 -20.45 2.41
N LEU A 131 -3.93 -20.86 2.77
CA LEU A 131 -3.18 -21.89 2.03
C LEU A 131 -3.78 -23.29 2.21
N SER A 132 -4.69 -23.48 3.18
CA SER A 132 -5.44 -24.74 3.36
C SER A 132 -6.75 -24.78 2.55
N ASP A 133 -7.21 -23.64 2.03
CA ASP A 133 -8.47 -23.55 1.28
C ASP A 133 -8.31 -24.08 -0.14
N LYS A 134 -8.69 -25.35 -0.32
CA LYS A 134 -8.64 -26.01 -1.64
C LYS A 134 -9.56 -25.37 -2.67
N SER A 135 -10.69 -24.80 -2.26
CA SER A 135 -11.64 -24.17 -3.18
C SER A 135 -11.01 -22.93 -3.79
N PHE A 136 -10.49 -22.05 -2.94
CA PHE A 136 -9.77 -20.86 -3.35
C PHE A 136 -8.55 -21.18 -4.23
N LEU A 137 -7.72 -22.15 -3.82
CA LEU A 137 -6.57 -22.57 -4.61
C LEU A 137 -6.95 -23.15 -5.98
N ASN A 138 -8.07 -23.87 -6.08
CA ASN A 138 -8.56 -24.40 -7.34
C ASN A 138 -9.06 -23.28 -8.27
N THR A 139 -9.73 -22.26 -7.73
CA THR A 139 -10.10 -21.06 -8.49
C THR A 139 -8.87 -20.36 -9.04
N LEU A 140 -7.83 -20.15 -8.21
CA LEU A 140 -6.57 -19.56 -8.68
C LEU A 140 -5.91 -20.39 -9.78
N ARG A 141 -5.87 -21.72 -9.66
CA ARG A 141 -5.35 -22.60 -10.73
C ARG A 141 -6.15 -22.48 -12.03
N ALA A 142 -7.48 -22.37 -11.92
CA ALA A 142 -8.35 -22.22 -13.08
C ALA A 142 -8.13 -20.90 -13.83
N LEU A 143 -7.75 -19.83 -13.11
CA LEU A 143 -7.40 -18.54 -13.72
C LEU A 143 -6.11 -18.60 -14.55
N LYS A 144 -5.22 -19.57 -14.29
CA LYS A 144 -3.89 -19.68 -14.91
C LYS A 144 -3.11 -18.34 -14.89
N PRO A 145 -2.82 -17.78 -13.70
CA PRO A 145 -2.17 -16.49 -13.60
C PRO A 145 -0.81 -16.51 -14.28
N ASP A 146 -0.49 -15.45 -15.01
CA ASP A 146 0.84 -15.22 -15.56
C ASP A 146 1.78 -14.57 -14.52
N LEU A 147 1.22 -13.82 -13.56
CA LEU A 147 1.96 -13.11 -12.53
C LEU A 147 1.10 -12.93 -11.27
N PHE A 148 1.68 -13.15 -10.10
CA PHE A 148 1.11 -12.66 -8.84
C PHE A 148 1.74 -11.33 -8.42
N VAL A 149 0.97 -10.46 -7.79
CA VAL A 149 1.49 -9.27 -7.08
C VAL A 149 1.18 -9.43 -5.60
N ILE A 150 2.19 -9.68 -4.79
CA ILE A 150 2.06 -9.98 -3.36
C ILE A 150 2.57 -8.80 -2.54
N GLU A 151 1.88 -8.46 -1.46
CA GLU A 151 2.38 -7.43 -0.53
C GLU A 151 3.69 -7.86 0.15
N SER A 152 4.66 -6.94 0.23
CA SER A 152 5.99 -7.16 0.78
C SER A 152 6.14 -6.81 2.26
N ILE A 153 5.11 -6.25 2.89
CA ILE A 153 5.14 -5.98 4.34
C ILE A 153 5.32 -7.28 5.14
N PRO A 154 6.06 -7.26 6.27
CA PRO A 154 6.42 -8.49 6.99
C PRO A 154 5.24 -9.41 7.31
N PHE A 155 4.08 -8.87 7.68
CA PHE A 155 2.92 -9.72 8.01
C PHE A 155 2.21 -10.37 6.81
N ASN A 156 2.51 -10.00 5.56
CA ASN A 156 1.91 -10.66 4.39
C ASN A 156 2.90 -11.47 3.56
N VAL A 157 4.21 -11.30 3.77
CA VAL A 157 5.25 -11.95 2.95
C VAL A 157 5.22 -13.47 3.03
N ASN A 158 4.63 -14.07 4.08
CA ASN A 158 4.30 -15.50 4.14
C ASN A 158 3.53 -16.00 2.90
N MET A 159 2.77 -15.13 2.24
CA MET A 159 1.97 -15.47 1.07
C MET A 159 2.80 -15.65 -0.21
N VAL A 160 4.12 -15.38 -0.21
CA VAL A 160 4.99 -15.76 -1.35
C VAL A 160 5.05 -17.28 -1.58
N VAL A 161 4.62 -18.08 -0.61
CA VAL A 161 4.45 -19.53 -0.76
C VAL A 161 3.35 -19.85 -1.78
N LEU A 162 2.34 -18.99 -1.93
CA LEU A 162 1.23 -19.17 -2.87
C LEU A 162 1.70 -19.25 -4.34
N PRO A 163 2.39 -18.23 -4.91
CA PRO A 163 2.93 -18.32 -6.27
C PRO A 163 3.95 -19.47 -6.41
N TYR A 164 4.75 -19.74 -5.37
CA TYR A 164 5.70 -20.85 -5.37
C TYR A 164 5.00 -22.22 -5.53
N MET A 165 3.90 -22.44 -4.81
CA MET A 165 3.07 -23.66 -4.92
C MET A 165 2.47 -23.84 -6.31
N LEU A 166 2.16 -22.75 -7.00
CA LEU A 166 1.47 -22.73 -8.28
C LEU A 166 2.39 -22.64 -9.50
N ASP A 167 3.71 -22.56 -9.30
CA ASP A 167 4.70 -22.37 -10.36
C ASP A 167 4.46 -21.11 -11.21
N VAL A 168 4.06 -20.02 -10.54
CA VAL A 168 3.80 -18.72 -11.18
C VAL A 168 4.82 -17.70 -10.70
N PRO A 169 5.44 -16.89 -11.58
CA PRO A 169 6.31 -15.81 -11.15
C PRO A 169 5.52 -14.75 -10.38
N PHE A 170 6.21 -13.92 -9.58
CA PHE A 170 5.54 -12.91 -8.80
C PHE A 170 6.36 -11.62 -8.66
N ALA A 171 5.63 -10.54 -8.46
CA ALA A 171 6.13 -9.25 -8.02
C ALA A 171 5.84 -9.06 -6.54
N LEU A 172 6.69 -8.26 -5.89
CA LEU A 172 6.43 -7.77 -4.54
C LEU A 172 6.06 -6.30 -4.61
N ILE A 173 5.01 -5.89 -3.91
CA ILE A 173 4.61 -4.49 -3.77
C ILE A 173 4.53 -4.12 -2.30
N GLY A 174 5.01 -2.93 -1.90
CA GLY A 174 4.89 -2.53 -0.50
C GLY A 174 4.95 -1.05 -0.23
N THR A 175 4.53 -0.68 0.98
CA THR A 175 4.46 0.72 1.40
C THR A 175 5.82 1.31 1.80
N PHE A 176 6.89 0.54 1.76
CA PHE A 176 8.27 0.99 1.87
C PHE A 176 9.16 0.07 1.04
N HIS A 177 10.37 0.52 0.71
CA HIS A 177 11.35 -0.33 0.06
C HIS A 177 12.10 -1.17 1.12
N ASP A 178 11.77 -2.46 1.18
CA ASP A 178 12.52 -3.43 1.99
C ASP A 178 13.82 -3.85 1.28
N VAL A 179 14.94 -3.31 1.76
CA VAL A 179 16.27 -3.56 1.21
C VAL A 179 16.77 -4.99 1.47
N ALA A 180 16.27 -5.65 2.53
CA ALA A 180 16.64 -7.03 2.83
C ALA A 180 15.97 -7.99 1.85
N LEU A 181 14.66 -7.82 1.64
CA LEU A 181 13.89 -8.63 0.70
C LEU A 181 14.38 -8.48 -0.75
N SER A 182 14.69 -7.25 -1.16
CA SER A 182 15.23 -6.95 -2.49
C SER A 182 16.71 -7.27 -2.68
N ARG A 183 17.40 -7.81 -1.65
CA ARG A 183 18.84 -8.13 -1.67
C ARG A 183 19.73 -6.94 -2.01
N VAL A 184 19.27 -5.73 -1.69
CA VAL A 184 20.06 -4.51 -1.77
C VAL A 184 21.07 -4.52 -0.62
N PRO A 185 22.37 -4.29 -0.87
CA PRO A 185 23.35 -4.19 0.20
C PRO A 185 22.95 -3.13 1.23
N PHE A 186 22.93 -3.53 2.50
CA PHE A 186 22.53 -2.64 3.58
C PHE A 186 23.43 -1.40 3.67
N SER A 187 22.81 -0.25 3.89
CA SER A 187 23.49 1.03 3.99
C SER A 187 23.21 1.68 5.34
N VAL A 188 24.25 1.83 6.15
CA VAL A 188 24.17 2.48 7.48
C VAL A 188 23.81 3.96 7.40
N VAL A 189 23.83 4.59 6.21
CA VAL A 189 23.43 6.00 6.03
C VAL A 189 21.92 6.19 5.91
N ALA A 190 21.16 5.12 5.64
CA ALA A 190 19.72 5.17 5.53
C ALA A 190 19.07 4.37 6.67
N PRO A 191 17.99 4.87 7.28
CA PRO A 191 17.19 4.06 8.20
C PRO A 191 16.71 2.78 7.51
N TYR A 192 16.86 1.63 8.19
CA TYR A 192 16.39 0.35 7.65
C TYR A 192 14.87 0.31 7.50
N PHE A 193 14.18 0.74 8.56
CA PHE A 193 12.72 0.79 8.62
C PHE A 193 12.28 2.25 8.83
N PRO A 194 11.14 2.67 8.27
CA PRO A 194 10.58 3.99 8.56
C PRO A 194 10.28 4.11 10.05
N ASP A 195 11.06 4.93 10.76
CA ASP A 195 10.91 5.22 12.19
C ASP A 195 11.01 6.73 12.41
N ASP A 196 10.32 7.25 13.42
CA ASP A 196 10.31 8.69 13.73
C ASP A 196 11.63 9.17 14.38
N LYS A 197 12.51 8.24 14.78
CA LYS A 197 13.76 8.54 15.49
C LYS A 197 15.00 8.59 14.61
N LEU A 198 14.92 8.07 13.38
CA LEU A 198 16.08 7.96 12.48
C LEU A 198 15.82 8.72 11.18
N SER A 199 16.86 9.38 10.68
CA SER A 199 16.85 10.11 9.40
C SER A 199 18.06 9.74 8.54
N ASP A 200 18.22 10.36 7.38
CA ASP A 200 19.45 10.29 6.57
C ASP A 200 20.67 10.96 7.25
N LYS A 201 20.45 11.70 8.33
CA LYS A 201 21.48 12.39 9.14
C LYS A 201 21.61 11.76 10.51
N MET A 202 22.34 10.65 10.58
CA MET A 202 22.60 9.91 11.82
C MET A 202 24.02 10.11 12.36
N SER A 203 24.12 10.24 13.69
CA SER A 203 25.38 10.09 14.45
C SER A 203 25.92 8.67 14.39
N PHE A 204 27.16 8.45 14.82
CA PHE A 204 27.74 7.10 14.90
C PHE A 204 26.88 6.12 15.72
N VAL A 205 26.38 6.55 16.88
CA VAL A 205 25.56 5.69 17.76
C VAL A 205 24.24 5.33 17.09
N GLN A 206 23.58 6.28 16.43
CA GLN A 206 22.34 6.02 15.69
C GLN A 206 22.57 5.06 14.51
N ARG A 207 23.71 5.18 13.82
CA ARG A 207 24.09 4.24 12.75
C ARG A 207 24.33 2.84 13.28
N LEU A 208 24.98 2.71 14.44
CA LEU A 208 25.18 1.43 15.11
C LEU A 208 23.84 0.81 15.54
N GLN A 209 22.93 1.61 16.09
CA GLN A 209 21.58 1.16 16.44
C GLN A 209 20.80 0.68 15.20
N ASN A 210 20.84 1.45 14.12
CA ASN A 210 20.22 1.10 12.84
C ASN A 210 20.79 -0.21 12.28
N PHE A 211 22.12 -0.39 12.33
CA PHE A 211 22.77 -1.64 11.92
C PHE A 211 22.37 -2.83 12.80
N VAL A 212 22.36 -2.68 14.12
CA VAL A 212 21.91 -3.74 15.03
C VAL A 212 20.46 -4.12 14.76
N PHE A 213 19.59 -3.12 14.55
CA PHE A 213 18.19 -3.36 14.20
C PHE A 213 18.04 -4.11 12.87
N TYR A 214 18.80 -3.72 11.85
CA TYR A 214 18.88 -4.45 10.59
C TYR A 214 19.28 -5.92 10.78
N ILE A 215 20.35 -6.18 11.54
CA ILE A 215 20.83 -7.54 11.82
C ILE A 215 19.77 -8.36 12.56
N ILE A 216 19.10 -7.76 13.55
CA ILE A 216 18.00 -8.43 14.28
C ILE A 216 16.89 -8.80 13.29
N GLN A 217 16.46 -7.88 12.42
CA GLN A 217 15.33 -8.15 11.54
C GLN A 217 15.65 -9.25 10.51
N ILE A 218 16.82 -9.22 9.87
CA ILE A 218 17.17 -10.27 8.89
C ILE A 218 17.43 -11.63 9.53
N SER A 219 17.74 -11.67 10.83
CA SER A 219 18.02 -12.91 11.56
C SER A 219 16.77 -13.48 12.24
N PHE A 220 15.84 -12.62 12.66
CA PHE A 220 14.69 -12.97 13.50
C PHE A 220 13.45 -12.19 13.04
N ASP A 221 12.90 -12.56 11.90
CA ASP A 221 11.61 -12.01 11.46
C ASP A 221 10.46 -12.71 12.19
N LEU A 222 9.82 -12.00 13.11
CA LEU A 222 8.69 -12.48 13.91
C LEU A 222 7.49 -12.92 13.07
N PHE A 223 7.37 -12.43 11.84
CA PHE A 223 6.25 -12.73 10.96
C PHE A 223 6.47 -14.00 10.14
N TYR A 224 7.69 -14.52 10.07
CA TYR A 224 8.04 -15.60 9.17
C TYR A 224 7.71 -16.94 9.79
N ASP A 225 6.92 -17.74 9.08
CA ASP A 225 6.72 -19.14 9.42
C ASP A 225 7.49 -20.06 8.46
N SER A 226 8.61 -20.59 8.94
CA SER A 226 9.49 -21.50 8.20
C SER A 226 8.81 -22.83 7.82
N ASN A 227 7.68 -23.18 8.43
CA ASN A 227 6.97 -24.42 8.14
C ASN A 227 6.07 -24.33 6.91
N LEU A 228 5.77 -23.12 6.41
CA LEU A 228 4.79 -22.94 5.32
C LEU A 228 5.19 -23.68 4.04
N VAL A 229 6.45 -23.60 3.64
CA VAL A 229 6.96 -24.29 2.44
C VAL A 229 6.89 -25.80 2.62
N THR A 230 7.37 -26.32 3.74
CA THR A 230 7.33 -27.77 4.04
C THR A 230 5.90 -28.30 4.10
N LYS A 231 4.97 -27.52 4.65
CA LYS A 231 3.57 -27.92 4.83
C LYS A 231 2.76 -27.86 3.53
N PHE A 232 2.90 -26.79 2.77
CA PHE A 232 2.02 -26.51 1.62
C PHE A 232 2.67 -26.77 0.26
N ALA A 233 4.00 -26.85 0.21
CA ALA A 233 4.77 -27.21 -0.98
C ALA A 233 5.76 -28.37 -0.72
N PRO A 234 5.33 -29.50 -0.10
CA PRO A 234 6.24 -30.58 0.33
C PRO A 234 6.98 -31.27 -0.82
N HIS A 235 6.46 -31.17 -2.05
CA HIS A 235 7.06 -31.77 -3.25
C HIS A 235 8.09 -30.87 -3.94
N LYS A 236 8.27 -29.63 -3.46
CA LYS A 236 9.22 -28.68 -4.02
C LYS A 236 10.48 -28.62 -3.15
N PRO A 237 11.63 -28.18 -3.70
CA PRO A 237 12.81 -27.90 -2.90
C PRO A 237 12.47 -26.95 -1.75
N TYR A 238 12.96 -27.24 -0.56
CA TYR A 238 12.82 -26.31 0.54
C TYR A 238 13.59 -25.02 0.23
N LYS A 239 12.91 -23.88 0.39
CA LYS A 239 13.47 -22.54 0.35
C LYS A 239 12.96 -21.80 1.58
N SER A 240 13.82 -21.01 2.22
CA SER A 240 13.33 -20.09 3.25
C SER A 240 12.38 -19.07 2.60
N LEU A 241 11.49 -18.46 3.38
CA LEU A 241 10.62 -17.38 2.89
C LEU A 241 11.43 -16.19 2.35
N ASN A 242 12.57 -15.88 2.96
CA ASN A 242 13.50 -14.84 2.49
C ASN A 242 14.12 -15.19 1.13
N ASP A 243 14.46 -16.46 0.91
CA ASP A 243 14.99 -16.90 -0.39
C ASP A 243 13.90 -16.97 -1.45
N LEU A 244 12.65 -17.30 -1.06
CA LEU A 244 11.51 -17.20 -1.96
C LEU A 244 11.23 -15.76 -2.35
N ALA A 245 11.04 -14.86 -1.38
CA ALA A 245 10.75 -13.45 -1.63
C ALA A 245 11.82 -12.78 -2.51
N ALA A 246 13.09 -13.15 -2.35
CA ALA A 246 14.20 -12.66 -3.17
C ALA A 246 14.15 -13.11 -4.65
N THR A 247 13.31 -14.09 -5.00
CA THR A 247 13.08 -14.51 -6.40
C THR A 247 11.98 -13.73 -7.10
N ALA A 248 11.40 -12.70 -6.46
CA ALA A 248 10.46 -11.81 -7.11
C ALA A 248 11.09 -11.15 -8.35
N GLU A 249 10.34 -11.11 -9.46
CA GLU A 249 10.78 -10.54 -10.74
C GLU A 249 11.00 -9.03 -10.63
N ILE A 250 10.20 -8.38 -9.80
CA ILE A 250 10.20 -6.93 -9.59
C ILE A 250 9.77 -6.60 -8.16
N PHE A 251 10.43 -5.58 -7.59
CA PHE A 251 10.08 -4.99 -6.31
C PHE A 251 9.47 -3.62 -6.58
N ILE A 252 8.23 -3.41 -6.16
CA ILE A 252 7.49 -2.19 -6.34
C ILE A 252 7.34 -1.55 -4.96
N ALA A 253 7.93 -0.39 -4.75
CA ALA A 253 7.75 0.36 -3.52
C ALA A 253 6.84 1.56 -3.81
N GLU A 254 5.75 1.69 -3.07
CA GLU A 254 4.82 2.81 -3.18
C GLU A 254 5.40 4.07 -2.52
N VAL A 255 6.69 4.34 -2.68
CA VAL A 255 7.35 5.52 -2.14
C VAL A 255 7.86 6.40 -3.28
N ASP A 256 8.07 7.67 -2.98
CA ASP A 256 8.71 8.62 -3.88
C ASP A 256 9.86 9.32 -3.14
N HIS A 257 10.91 9.63 -3.90
CA HIS A 257 12.12 10.31 -3.44
C HIS A 257 11.87 11.70 -2.80
N ILE A 258 10.72 12.34 -3.05
CA ILE A 258 10.35 13.61 -2.42
C ILE A 258 10.02 13.42 -0.93
N LEU A 259 9.42 12.29 -0.55
CA LEU A 259 8.97 12.00 0.83
C LEU A 259 9.81 10.94 1.54
N ASP A 260 10.81 10.36 0.86
CA ASP A 260 11.67 9.31 1.42
C ASP A 260 13.14 9.73 1.43
N TYR A 261 13.92 9.08 2.29
CA TYR A 261 15.36 9.27 2.35
C TYR A 261 16.08 8.61 1.16
N PRO A 262 17.24 9.13 0.74
CA PRO A 262 18.05 8.48 -0.29
C PRO A 262 18.44 7.05 0.10
N ARG A 263 18.17 6.08 -0.79
CA ARG A 263 18.50 4.67 -0.59
C ARG A 263 19.06 4.05 -1.86
N SER A 264 19.90 3.03 -1.69
CA SER A 264 20.34 2.16 -2.78
C SER A 264 19.17 1.35 -3.32
N MET A 265 19.16 1.10 -4.62
CA MET A 265 18.15 0.28 -5.30
C MET A 265 18.80 -0.55 -6.39
N LEU A 266 18.23 -1.73 -6.67
CA LEU A 266 18.58 -2.54 -7.83
C LEU A 266 17.71 -2.14 -9.04
N PRO A 267 18.13 -2.45 -10.29
CA PRO A 267 17.36 -2.11 -11.49
C PRO A 267 15.92 -2.65 -11.52
N ASN A 268 15.66 -3.77 -10.84
CA ASN A 268 14.35 -4.40 -10.69
C ASN A 268 13.52 -3.82 -9.53
N THR A 269 13.96 -2.74 -8.87
CA THR A 269 13.16 -1.97 -7.93
C THR A 269 12.54 -0.77 -8.63
N LYS A 270 11.22 -0.56 -8.49
CA LYS A 270 10.48 0.59 -9.03
C LYS A 270 9.75 1.34 -7.92
N LEU A 271 9.84 2.66 -7.97
CA LEU A 271 9.18 3.57 -7.05
C LEU A 271 7.91 4.10 -7.71
N ILE A 272 6.76 3.98 -7.02
CA ILE A 272 5.44 4.39 -7.54
C ILE A 272 4.63 5.19 -6.50
N GLY A 273 5.31 5.93 -5.63
CA GLY A 273 4.66 6.72 -4.59
C GLY A 273 3.60 7.68 -5.14
N GLY A 274 2.52 7.85 -4.37
CA GLY A 274 1.43 8.74 -4.75
C GLY A 274 0.32 8.07 -5.55
N SER A 275 0.26 6.74 -5.51
CA SER A 275 -0.80 5.94 -6.15
C SER A 275 -2.21 6.29 -5.68
N SER A 276 -2.36 6.95 -4.53
CA SER A 276 -3.65 7.41 -3.97
C SER A 276 -4.06 8.81 -4.43
N ALA A 277 -3.13 9.62 -4.93
CA ALA A 277 -3.42 10.95 -5.45
C ALA A 277 -3.99 10.85 -6.87
N SER A 278 -4.89 11.78 -7.21
CA SER A 278 -5.46 11.85 -8.56
C SER A 278 -5.84 13.28 -8.92
N PRO A 279 -6.01 13.61 -10.22
CA PRO A 279 -6.51 14.91 -10.62
C PRO A 279 -7.82 15.27 -9.92
N VAL A 280 -7.94 16.54 -9.52
CA VAL A 280 -9.11 17.06 -8.80
C VAL A 280 -10.38 16.88 -9.62
N LYS A 281 -11.41 16.32 -8.99
CA LYS A 281 -12.77 16.29 -9.54
C LYS A 281 -13.60 17.40 -8.92
N PRO A 282 -14.58 17.97 -9.64
CA PRO A 282 -15.48 18.96 -9.07
C PRO A 282 -16.20 18.41 -7.84
N LEU A 283 -16.17 19.18 -6.74
CA LEU A 283 -16.96 18.86 -5.55
C LEU A 283 -18.46 18.83 -5.90
N VAL A 284 -19.21 17.95 -5.23
CA VAL A 284 -20.66 17.79 -5.43
C VAL A 284 -21.42 17.91 -4.11
N GLY A 285 -22.73 18.11 -4.20
CA GLY A 285 -23.63 18.07 -3.05
C GLY A 285 -23.27 19.09 -1.97
N ASP A 286 -23.25 18.63 -0.72
CA ASP A 286 -23.06 19.49 0.45
C ASP A 286 -21.61 20.00 0.57
N PHE A 287 -20.61 19.22 0.15
CA PHE A 287 -19.22 19.68 0.09
C PHE A 287 -19.07 20.88 -0.85
N LYS A 288 -19.68 20.81 -2.04
CA LYS A 288 -19.66 21.92 -3.00
C LYS A 288 -20.27 23.18 -2.40
N LYS A 289 -21.48 23.06 -1.83
CA LYS A 289 -22.20 24.20 -1.23
C LYS A 289 -21.39 24.85 -0.11
N PHE A 290 -20.84 24.04 0.80
CA PHE A 290 -20.06 24.52 1.93
C PHE A 290 -18.79 25.26 1.47
N VAL A 291 -18.03 24.66 0.56
CA VAL A 291 -16.77 25.24 0.07
C VAL A 291 -17.03 26.49 -0.79
N ASP A 292 -18.08 26.50 -1.62
CA ASP A 292 -18.45 27.67 -2.43
C ASP A 292 -18.84 28.88 -1.57
N GLN A 293 -19.55 28.65 -0.45
CA GLN A 293 -19.97 29.69 0.48
C GLN A 293 -18.81 30.26 1.31
N SER A 294 -17.73 29.49 1.51
CA SER A 294 -16.56 29.95 2.23
C SER A 294 -15.88 31.11 1.52
N LYS A 295 -15.82 32.28 2.18
CA LYS A 295 -15.05 33.46 1.74
C LYS A 295 -13.64 33.50 2.32
N ARG A 296 -13.39 32.70 3.35
CA ARG A 296 -12.15 32.70 4.14
C ARG A 296 -11.13 31.69 3.61
N GLY A 297 -11.59 30.67 2.90
CA GLY A 297 -10.82 29.48 2.63
C GLY A 297 -11.11 28.39 3.66
N ILE A 298 -10.64 27.19 3.37
CA ILE A 298 -10.97 26.00 4.15
C ILE A 298 -9.72 25.30 4.69
N ILE A 299 -9.89 24.65 5.84
CA ILE A 299 -8.98 23.67 6.42
C ILE A 299 -9.61 22.29 6.21
N VAL A 300 -8.83 21.34 5.69
CA VAL A 300 -9.21 19.93 5.64
C VAL A 300 -8.60 19.22 6.85
N VAL A 301 -9.38 18.44 7.59
CA VAL A 301 -8.92 17.70 8.76
C VAL A 301 -9.27 16.23 8.63
N SER A 302 -8.28 15.33 8.72
CA SER A 302 -8.48 13.88 8.60
C SER A 302 -7.39 13.08 9.32
N PHE A 303 -7.77 12.30 10.33
CA PHE A 303 -6.84 11.42 11.07
C PHE A 303 -6.84 9.97 10.58
N GLY A 304 -7.34 9.74 9.36
CA GLY A 304 -7.41 8.41 8.75
C GLY A 304 -8.61 7.57 9.21
N GLY A 305 -8.80 6.42 8.57
CA GLY A 305 -9.98 5.56 8.81
C GLY A 305 -9.98 4.84 10.16
N HIS A 306 -8.79 4.52 10.70
CA HIS A 306 -8.65 3.72 11.92
C HIS A 306 -8.73 4.55 13.21
N VAL A 307 -8.72 5.89 13.10
CA VAL A 307 -8.67 6.81 14.25
C VAL A 307 -9.93 7.71 14.29
N MET A 308 -11.04 7.23 13.74
CA MET A 308 -12.31 7.96 13.71
C MET A 308 -12.95 8.14 15.11
N SER A 309 -12.62 7.25 16.05
CA SER A 309 -13.06 7.32 17.44
C SER A 309 -12.12 8.23 18.24
N ILE A 310 -12.41 9.52 18.22
CA ILE A 310 -11.66 10.54 18.95
C ILE A 310 -12.19 10.69 20.39
N PRO A 311 -11.32 10.74 21.42
CA PRO A 311 -11.74 11.02 22.78
C PRO A 311 -12.40 12.39 22.89
N GLN A 312 -13.48 12.48 23.68
CA GLN A 312 -14.26 13.71 23.83
C GLN A 312 -13.39 14.91 24.24
N THR A 313 -12.40 14.68 25.11
CA THR A 313 -11.47 15.72 25.57
C THR A 313 -10.61 16.30 24.44
N ILE A 314 -10.21 15.48 23.46
CA ILE A 314 -9.45 15.91 22.29
C ILE A 314 -10.37 16.59 21.29
N ALA A 315 -11.55 16.01 21.03
CA ALA A 315 -12.54 16.60 20.14
C ALA A 315 -12.96 18.00 20.57
N SER A 316 -13.28 18.19 21.85
CA SER A 316 -13.64 19.52 22.39
C SER A 316 -12.52 20.55 22.23
N LYS A 317 -11.25 20.15 22.42
CA LYS A 317 -10.10 21.04 22.22
C LYS A 317 -9.95 21.46 20.76
N LEU A 318 -10.06 20.51 19.82
CA LEU A 318 -9.99 20.79 18.39
C LEU A 318 -11.14 21.68 17.93
N LEU A 319 -12.38 21.39 18.34
CA LEU A 319 -13.54 22.24 18.02
C LEU A 319 -13.37 23.67 18.54
N SER A 320 -12.91 23.83 19.79
CA SER A 320 -12.65 25.13 20.38
C SER A 320 -11.57 25.91 19.62
N ALA A 321 -10.51 25.22 19.16
CA ALA A 321 -9.49 25.83 18.32
C ALA A 321 -10.07 26.26 16.97
N PHE A 322 -10.84 25.39 16.29
CA PHE A 322 -11.45 25.67 14.99
C PHE A 322 -12.40 26.87 15.02
N GLN A 323 -13.17 27.05 16.11
CA GLN A 323 -14.05 28.20 16.28
C GLN A 323 -13.29 29.55 16.38
N GLN A 324 -12.03 29.52 16.82
CA GLN A 324 -11.18 30.71 16.96
C GLN A 324 -10.41 31.06 15.68
N LEU A 325 -10.31 30.14 14.72
CA LEU A 325 -9.63 30.37 13.46
C LEU A 325 -10.51 31.21 12.52
N ASP A 326 -9.90 32.05 11.69
CA ASP A 326 -10.61 32.76 10.61
C ASP A 326 -10.61 31.94 9.30
N LEU A 327 -10.95 30.65 9.41
CA LEU A 327 -11.12 29.72 8.30
C LEU A 327 -12.35 28.86 8.55
N ASP A 328 -12.89 28.28 7.48
CA ASP A 328 -13.92 27.23 7.58
C ASP A 328 -13.23 25.85 7.63
N VAL A 329 -13.88 24.86 8.22
CA VAL A 329 -13.26 23.56 8.48
C VAL A 329 -14.13 22.44 7.91
N VAL A 330 -13.52 21.57 7.09
CA VAL A 330 -14.09 20.28 6.70
C VAL A 330 -13.35 19.19 7.45
N TRP A 331 -14.02 18.57 8.41
CA TRP A 331 -13.41 17.58 9.29
C TRP A 331 -14.05 16.20 9.11
N ARG A 332 -13.22 15.23 8.72
CA ARG A 332 -13.59 13.81 8.74
C ARG A 332 -13.61 13.28 10.17
N VAL A 333 -14.80 13.19 10.77
CA VAL A 333 -15.02 12.72 12.14
C VAL A 333 -16.49 12.34 12.35
N ASN A 334 -16.76 11.46 13.31
CA ASN A 334 -18.13 11.09 13.71
C ASN A 334 -18.58 11.86 14.97
N ILE A 335 -18.65 13.19 14.90
CA ILE A 335 -19.18 14.06 15.97
C ILE A 335 -20.10 15.12 15.37
N THR A 336 -21.03 15.62 16.18
CA THR A 336 -21.89 16.75 15.81
C THR A 336 -21.10 18.05 15.91
N SER A 337 -21.15 18.87 14.86
CA SER A 337 -20.54 20.19 14.86
C SER A 337 -21.33 21.17 15.75
N PRO A 338 -20.66 21.99 16.57
CA PRO A 338 -21.29 23.08 17.32
C PRO A 338 -21.65 24.28 16.42
N ASP A 339 -21.04 24.39 15.24
CA ASP A 339 -21.33 25.43 14.24
C ASP A 339 -21.19 24.82 12.83
N PRO A 340 -22.24 24.15 12.32
CA PRO A 340 -22.21 23.52 10.99
C PRO A 340 -21.97 24.49 9.83
N SER A 341 -22.18 25.79 10.03
CA SER A 341 -21.96 26.81 9.00
C SER A 341 -20.48 27.11 8.77
N ARG A 342 -19.64 26.83 9.77
CA ARG A 342 -18.19 27.05 9.75
C ARG A 342 -17.37 25.78 9.87
N ILE A 343 -17.92 24.75 10.50
CA ILE A 343 -17.25 23.48 10.79
C ILE A 343 -18.16 22.37 10.30
N MET A 344 -17.88 21.85 9.11
CA MET A 344 -18.58 20.72 8.54
C MET A 344 -17.92 19.41 9.02
N THR A 345 -18.66 18.60 9.77
CA THR A 345 -18.23 17.27 10.19
C THR A 345 -18.88 16.17 9.36
N SER A 346 -18.11 15.15 8.97
CA SER A 346 -18.65 14.01 8.21
C SER A 346 -17.84 12.73 8.48
N LYS A 347 -18.50 11.56 8.42
CA LYS A 347 -17.81 10.25 8.51
C LYS A 347 -16.88 9.99 7.31
N TRP A 348 -17.17 10.61 6.18
CA TRP A 348 -16.43 10.48 4.93
C TRP A 348 -16.31 11.83 4.22
N ILE A 349 -15.18 12.10 3.59
CA ILE A 349 -14.94 13.33 2.81
C ILE A 349 -14.21 12.97 1.50
N PRO A 350 -14.42 13.69 0.39
CA PRO A 350 -13.64 13.55 -0.83
C PRO A 350 -12.26 14.22 -0.64
N GLN A 351 -11.39 13.58 0.14
CA GLN A 351 -10.14 14.18 0.62
C GLN A 351 -9.26 14.71 -0.51
N ASN A 352 -8.97 13.90 -1.53
CA ASN A 352 -8.20 14.32 -2.72
C ASN A 352 -8.77 15.59 -3.38
N ASP A 353 -10.08 15.62 -3.61
CA ASP A 353 -10.73 16.74 -4.31
C ASP A 353 -10.81 18.00 -3.44
N LEU A 354 -10.96 17.83 -2.11
CA LEU A 354 -10.88 18.94 -1.16
C LEU A 354 -9.46 19.49 -1.10
N LEU A 355 -8.43 18.64 -1.06
CA LEU A 355 -7.04 19.08 -0.99
C LEU A 355 -6.64 19.90 -2.21
N GLY A 356 -7.05 19.48 -3.42
CA GLY A 356 -6.77 20.25 -4.64
C GLY A 356 -7.76 21.37 -4.97
N HIS A 357 -8.68 21.71 -4.06
CA HIS A 357 -9.56 22.86 -4.25
C HIS A 357 -8.82 24.19 -3.97
N GLU A 358 -8.98 25.21 -4.82
CA GLU A 358 -8.27 26.52 -4.71
C GLU A 358 -8.45 27.25 -3.36
N LYS A 359 -9.54 26.94 -2.66
CA LYS A 359 -9.88 27.51 -1.34
C LYS A 359 -9.19 26.80 -0.18
N THR A 360 -8.60 25.63 -0.39
CA THR A 360 -7.91 24.89 0.66
C THR A 360 -6.60 25.59 1.02
N LYS A 361 -6.42 25.84 2.32
CA LYS A 361 -5.26 26.57 2.86
C LYS A 361 -4.38 25.72 3.77
N LEU A 362 -4.95 24.66 4.37
CA LEU A 362 -4.25 23.82 5.32
C LEU A 362 -4.86 22.42 5.35
N PHE A 363 -3.99 21.41 5.46
CA PHE A 363 -4.35 20.04 5.78
C PHE A 363 -3.82 19.67 7.17
N ILE A 364 -4.73 19.32 8.08
CA ILE A 364 -4.39 18.77 9.40
C ILE A 364 -4.60 17.26 9.36
N SER A 365 -3.51 16.51 9.52
CA SER A 365 -3.47 15.07 9.33
C SER A 365 -2.77 14.33 10.46
N HIS A 366 -2.99 13.02 10.53
CA HIS A 366 -2.21 12.07 11.34
C HIS A 366 -0.89 11.65 10.68
N CYS A 367 -0.49 12.30 9.58
CA CYS A 367 0.70 11.96 8.79
C CYS A 367 0.67 10.54 8.19
N GLY A 368 -0.52 10.01 7.92
CA GLY A 368 -0.65 8.77 7.14
C GLY A 368 -0.18 8.97 5.70
N LYS A 369 0.50 7.94 5.18
CA LYS A 369 1.15 7.95 3.87
C LYS A 369 0.30 8.49 2.72
N ASN A 370 -0.88 7.94 2.49
CA ASN A 370 -1.76 8.37 1.40
C ASN A 370 -2.12 9.87 1.50
N GLY A 371 -2.44 10.33 2.71
CA GLY A 371 -2.76 11.74 2.94
C GLY A 371 -1.56 12.66 2.69
N GLN A 372 -0.32 12.21 2.99
CA GLN A 372 0.88 12.97 2.66
C GLN A 372 1.08 13.08 1.15
N TYR A 373 0.90 11.99 0.40
CA TYR A 373 1.01 12.03 -1.06
C TYR A 373 -0.07 12.87 -1.72
N GLU A 374 -1.33 12.75 -1.28
CA GLU A 374 -2.42 13.59 -1.78
C GLU A 374 -2.13 15.07 -1.51
N ALA A 375 -1.61 15.41 -0.33
CA ALA A 375 -1.27 16.80 0.02
C ALA A 375 0.00 17.33 -0.63
N LEU A 376 0.90 16.46 -1.10
CA LEU A 376 2.08 16.84 -1.86
C LEU A 376 1.74 17.05 -3.35
N TYR A 377 0.81 16.25 -3.86
CA TYR A 377 0.40 16.29 -5.27
C TYR A 377 -0.34 17.58 -5.63
N HIS A 378 -1.16 18.10 -4.71
CA HIS A 378 -1.94 19.34 -4.86
C HIS A 378 -1.23 20.52 -4.21
#